data_AF-A0AAW1JYA4-F1
#
_entry.id   AF-A0AAW1JYA4-F1
#
_cell.length_a   1.000
_cell.length_b   1.000
_cell.length_c   1.000
_cell.angle_alpha   90.00
_cell.angle_beta   90.00
_cell.angle_gamma   90.00
#
_symmetry.space_group_name_H-M   'P 1'
#
loop_
_entity.id
_entity.type
_entity.pdbx_description
1 polymer ?
#
loop_
_entity_poly.entity_id
_entity_poly.type
_entity_poly.pdbx_seq_one_letter_code
_entity_poly.pdbx_strand_id
1 'polypeptide(L)'
;MDMDDKHGEDKLDLIINMMREMREEWKEYKEELKMLRMENEELRNKYEITTQENIEIRRELANLRNNVVNLEREKRKMNVVLIGEKIDANKTQNELINKMNNFIKDKLEVQVNIKTVQKLGDKTCFE
;
A
#
# COMPACT_ATOMS: atom_id res chain seq x y z
N MET A 1 6.58 18.75 -82.61
CA MET A 1 5.71 19.38 -81.59
C MET A 1 5.78 18.57 -80.29
N ASP A 2 6.88 17.84 -80.04
CA ASP A 2 6.82 16.59 -79.27
C ASP A 2 7.65 16.60 -77.97
N MET A 3 8.38 17.68 -77.67
CA MET A 3 9.17 17.77 -76.44
C MET A 3 8.38 18.32 -75.25
N ASP A 4 7.43 19.24 -75.49
CA ASP A 4 6.60 19.81 -74.42
C ASP A 4 5.54 18.80 -73.92
N ASP A 5 4.96 17.99 -74.80
CA ASP A 5 4.00 16.94 -74.42
C ASP A 5 4.67 15.85 -73.56
N LYS A 6 5.89 15.43 -73.92
CA LYS A 6 6.66 14.45 -73.15
C LYS A 6 7.03 14.95 -71.75
N HIS A 7 7.39 16.23 -71.62
CA HIS A 7 7.71 16.81 -70.32
C HIS A 7 6.48 17.02 -69.43
N GLY A 8 5.30 17.18 -70.03
CA GLY A 8 4.01 17.15 -69.33
C GLY A 8 3.65 15.75 -68.82
N GLU A 9 3.91 14.73 -69.63
CA GLU A 9 3.69 13.31 -69.31
C GLU A 9 4.60 12.85 -68.15
N ASP A 10 5.90 13.18 -68.17
CA ASP A 10 6.84 12.88 -67.10
C ASP A 10 6.44 13.50 -65.74
N LYS A 11 5.87 14.72 -65.75
CA LYS A 11 5.38 15.39 -64.54
C LYS A 11 4.09 14.75 -64.01
N LEU A 12 3.22 14.30 -64.92
CA LEU A 12 1.99 13.61 -64.55
C LEU A 12 2.30 12.28 -63.88
N ASP A 13 3.24 11.50 -64.41
CA ASP A 13 3.69 10.24 -63.83
C ASP A 13 4.31 10.43 -62.45
N LEU A 14 5.11 11.50 -62.26
CA LEU A 14 5.66 11.85 -60.94
C LEU A 14 4.55 12.14 -59.92
N ILE A 15 3.55 12.93 -60.30
CA ILE A 15 2.41 13.26 -59.43
C ILE A 15 1.60 12.00 -59.10
N ILE A 16 1.38 11.11 -60.07
CA ILE A 16 0.66 9.85 -59.84
C ILE A 16 1.40 8.98 -58.83
N ASN A 17 2.72 8.86 -58.95
CA ASN A 17 3.54 8.09 -58.00
C ASN A 17 3.50 8.70 -56.60
N MET A 18 3.67 10.01 -56.47
CA MET A 18 3.55 10.69 -55.17
C MET A 18 2.16 10.55 -54.54
N MET A 19 1.10 10.60 -55.35
CA MET A 19 -0.28 10.38 -54.89
C MET A 19 -0.52 8.94 -54.43
N ARG A 20 0.18 7.97 -55.03
CA ARG A 20 0.11 6.57 -54.60
C ARG A 20 0.81 6.38 -53.26
N GLU A 21 2.02 6.91 -53.11
CA GLU A 21 2.80 6.86 -51.86
C GLU A 21 2.04 7.54 -50.71
N MET A 22 1.55 8.76 -50.91
CA MET A 22 0.72 9.44 -49.89
C MET A 22 -0.53 8.66 -49.50
N ARG A 23 -1.11 7.89 -50.42
CA ARG A 23 -2.29 7.06 -50.13
C ARG A 23 -1.92 5.84 -49.29
N GLU A 24 -0.74 5.27 -49.52
CA GLU A 24 -0.21 4.15 -48.73
C GLU A 24 0.13 4.61 -47.32
N GLU A 25 0.88 5.71 -47.18
CA GLU A 25 1.17 6.34 -45.88
C GLU A 25 -0.12 6.69 -45.11
N TRP A 26 -1.13 7.24 -45.80
CA TRP A 26 -2.41 7.56 -45.16
C TRP A 26 -3.15 6.33 -44.61
N LYS A 27 -3.00 5.17 -45.27
CA LYS A 27 -3.58 3.92 -44.75
C LYS A 27 -2.85 3.47 -43.50
N GLU A 28 -1.52 3.50 -43.51
CA GLU A 28 -0.69 3.15 -42.35
C GLU A 28 -1.01 4.06 -41.17
N TYR A 29 -1.04 5.38 -41.35
CA TYR A 29 -1.42 6.33 -40.30
C TYR A 29 -2.83 6.07 -39.75
N LYS A 30 -3.78 5.70 -40.61
CA LYS A 30 -5.14 5.38 -40.17
C LYS A 30 -5.18 4.13 -39.29
N GLU A 31 -4.37 3.12 -39.62
CA GLU A 31 -4.24 1.90 -38.83
C GLU A 31 -3.56 2.16 -37.50
N GLU A 32 -2.46 2.91 -37.48
CA GLU A 32 -1.79 3.34 -36.25
C GLU A 32 -2.73 4.14 -35.34
N LEU A 33 -3.50 5.08 -35.90
CA LEU A 33 -4.47 5.87 -35.14
C LEU A 33 -5.56 4.98 -34.50
N LYS A 34 -5.96 3.91 -35.19
CA LYS A 34 -6.93 2.95 -34.65
C LYS A 34 -6.31 2.17 -33.49
N MET A 35 -5.07 1.70 -33.64
CA MET A 35 -4.36 0.99 -32.58
C MET A 35 -4.15 1.88 -31.34
N LEU A 36 -3.70 3.11 -31.53
CA LEU A 36 -3.51 4.07 -30.43
C LEU A 36 -4.81 4.40 -29.69
N ARG A 37 -5.95 4.42 -30.38
CA ARG A 37 -7.26 4.58 -29.73
C ARG A 37 -7.63 3.39 -28.88
N MET A 38 -7.42 2.17 -29.39
CA MET A 38 -7.67 0.94 -28.63
C MET A 38 -6.77 0.86 -27.39
N GLU A 39 -5.48 1.14 -27.54
CA GLU A 39 -4.54 1.15 -26.41
C GLU A 39 -4.90 2.21 -25.35
N ASN A 40 -5.31 3.40 -25.77
CA ASN A 40 -5.80 4.43 -24.83
C ASN A 40 -7.04 3.98 -24.06
N GLU A 41 -7.97 3.30 -24.72
CA GLU A 41 -9.17 2.77 -24.07
C GLU A 41 -8.82 1.68 -23.05
N GLU A 42 -7.92 0.75 -23.40
CA GLU A 42 -7.42 -0.25 -22.47
C GLU A 42 -6.70 0.36 -21.27
N LEU A 43 -5.86 1.37 -21.49
CA LEU A 43 -5.15 2.06 -20.42
C LEU A 43 -6.11 2.77 -19.47
N ARG A 44 -7.17 3.40 -19.99
CA ARG A 44 -8.22 4.01 -19.16
C ARG A 44 -8.94 2.98 -18.31
N ASN A 45 -9.31 1.84 -18.90
CA ASN A 45 -9.98 0.75 -18.17
C ASN A 45 -9.09 0.19 -17.06
N LYS A 46 -7.80 -0.07 -17.37
CA LYS A 46 -6.83 -0.53 -16.37
C LYS A 46 -6.65 0.48 -15.25
N TYR A 47 -6.53 1.77 -15.58
CA TYR A 47 -6.41 2.84 -14.60
C TYR A 47 -7.62 2.92 -13.65
N GLU A 48 -8.83 2.78 -14.19
CA GLU A 48 -10.06 2.79 -13.40
C GLU A 48 -10.12 1.61 -12.41
N ILE A 49 -9.82 0.40 -12.90
CA ILE A 49 -9.75 -0.81 -12.06
C ILE A 49 -8.71 -0.63 -10.95
N THR A 50 -7.48 -0.24 -11.31
CA THR A 50 -6.40 -0.02 -10.33
C THR A 50 -6.75 1.06 -9.31
N THR A 51 -7.47 2.09 -9.72
CA THR A 51 -7.94 3.14 -8.80
C THR A 51 -8.95 2.58 -7.80
N GLN A 52 -9.88 1.75 -8.27
CA GLN A 52 -10.89 1.13 -7.43
C GLN A 52 -10.26 0.15 -6.41
N GLU A 53 -9.33 -0.70 -6.86
CA GLU A 53 -8.57 -1.61 -6.00
C GLU A 53 -7.79 -0.84 -4.92
N ASN A 54 -7.16 0.28 -5.29
CA ASN A 54 -6.46 1.14 -4.34
C ASN A 54 -7.39 1.73 -3.26
N ILE A 55 -8.61 2.11 -3.62
CA ILE A 55 -9.61 2.62 -2.67
C ILE A 55 -10.00 1.52 -1.68
N GLU A 56 -10.22 0.30 -2.18
CA GLU A 56 -10.59 -0.85 -1.36
C GLU A 56 -9.46 -1.25 -0.38
N ILE A 57 -8.23 -1.37 -0.88
CA ILE A 57 -7.05 -1.67 -0.05
C ILE A 57 -6.87 -0.61 1.05
N ARG A 58 -7.05 0.68 0.74
CA ARG A 58 -6.97 1.75 1.74
C ARG A 58 -8.03 1.62 2.83
N ARG A 59 -9.25 1.22 2.46
CA ARG A 59 -10.34 0.97 3.41
C ARG A 59 -10.02 -0.22 4.32
N GLU A 60 -9.56 -1.33 3.75
CA GLU A 60 -9.16 -2.51 4.51
C GLU A 60 -8.00 -2.21 5.47
N LEU A 61 -6.99 -1.47 5.02
CA LEU A 61 -5.88 -1.04 5.88
C LEU A 61 -6.36 -0.17 7.04
N ALA A 62 -7.33 0.72 6.83
CA ALA A 62 -7.91 1.52 7.91
C ALA A 62 -8.62 0.64 8.94
N ASN A 63 -9.40 -0.35 8.47
CA ASN A 63 -10.08 -1.31 9.33
C ASN A 63 -9.09 -2.16 10.15
N LEU A 64 -8.05 -2.68 9.49
CA LEU A 64 -7.00 -3.45 10.17
C LEU A 64 -6.28 -2.63 11.23
N ARG A 65 -5.94 -1.37 10.94
CA ARG A 65 -5.33 -0.46 11.94
C ARG A 65 -6.24 -0.28 13.16
N ASN A 66 -7.53 -0.06 12.95
CA ASN A 66 -8.48 0.07 14.05
C ASN A 66 -8.57 -1.23 14.87
N ASN A 67 -8.59 -2.38 14.21
CA ASN A 67 -8.60 -3.68 14.88
C ASN A 67 -7.34 -3.90 15.72
N VAL A 68 -6.15 -3.55 15.20
CA VAL A 68 -4.89 -3.63 15.97
C VAL A 68 -4.95 -2.73 17.20
N VAL A 69 -5.40 -1.48 17.07
CA VAL A 69 -5.55 -0.56 18.21
C VAL A 69 -6.52 -1.11 19.25
N ASN A 70 -7.63 -1.70 18.82
CA ASN A 70 -8.61 -2.30 19.73
C ASN A 70 -8.02 -3.51 20.45
N LEU A 71 -7.35 -4.42 19.73
CA LEU A 71 -6.69 -5.58 20.32
C LEU A 71 -5.58 -5.17 21.30
N GLU A 72 -4.79 -4.14 20.97
CA GLU A 72 -3.81 -3.60 21.92
C GLU A 72 -4.45 -3.01 23.17
N ARG A 73 -5.56 -2.27 23.02
CA ARG A 73 -6.31 -1.74 24.17
C ARG A 73 -6.85 -2.87 25.03
N GLU A 74 -7.46 -3.89 24.42
CA GLU A 74 -7.97 -5.05 25.15
C GLU A 74 -6.86 -5.82 25.87
N LYS A 75 -5.71 -6.01 25.22
CA LYS A 75 -4.52 -6.59 25.85
C LYS A 75 -4.06 -5.75 27.04
N ARG A 76 -4.09 -4.42 26.94
CA ARG A 76 -3.68 -3.51 28.04
C ARG A 76 -4.70 -3.42 29.17
N LYS A 77 -6.01 -3.63 28.93
CA LYS A 77 -7.06 -3.55 29.97
C LYS A 77 -6.80 -4.46 31.16
N MET A 78 -6.14 -5.61 30.96
CA MET A 78 -5.83 -6.56 32.03
C MET A 78 -4.41 -6.39 32.60
N ASN A 79 -3.64 -5.43 32.12
CA ASN A 79 -2.28 -5.20 32.59
C ASN A 79 -2.28 -4.13 33.68
N VAL A 80 -1.54 -4.39 34.75
CA VAL A 80 -1.29 -3.42 35.83
C VAL A 80 0.18 -3.04 35.80
N VAL A 81 0.46 -1.74 35.81
CA VAL A 81 1.83 -1.22 35.93
C VAL A 81 2.08 -0.87 37.39
N LEU A 82 3.05 -1.53 38.00
CA LEU A 82 3.48 -1.25 39.37
C LEU A 82 4.77 -0.43 39.33
N ILE A 83 4.78 0.69 40.06
CA ILE A 83 5.92 1.59 40.17
C ILE A 83 6.31 1.69 41.65
N GLY A 84 7.61 1.78 41.94
CA GLY A 84 8.13 2.00 43.29
C GLY A 84 8.66 0.74 43.99
N GLU A 85 8.48 -0.45 43.41
CA GLU A 85 9.07 -1.69 43.90
C GLU A 85 10.33 -2.04 43.09
N LYS A 86 11.47 -2.25 43.76
CA LYS A 86 12.69 -2.72 43.09
C LYS A 86 12.55 -4.19 42.74
N ILE A 87 12.61 -4.50 41.46
CA ILE A 87 12.52 -5.87 40.95
C ILE A 87 13.85 -6.24 40.27
N ASP A 88 14.38 -7.40 40.67
CA ASP A 88 15.53 -8.01 40.02
C ASP A 88 15.07 -8.82 38.81
N ALA A 89 15.58 -8.47 37.63
CA ALA A 89 15.19 -9.07 36.36
C ALA A 89 15.86 -10.44 36.11
N ASN A 90 16.84 -10.83 36.93
CA ASN A 90 17.56 -12.09 36.78
C ASN A 90 16.79 -13.29 37.36
N LYS A 91 15.59 -13.05 37.89
CA LYS A 91 14.75 -14.07 38.53
C LYS A 91 13.86 -14.77 37.52
N THR A 92 13.48 -16.01 37.83
CA THR A 92 12.52 -16.76 37.02
C THR A 92 11.14 -16.10 37.03
N GLN A 93 10.32 -16.34 36.00
CA GLN A 93 8.97 -15.77 35.90
C GLN A 93 8.11 -16.12 37.13
N ASN A 94 8.23 -17.34 37.64
CA ASN A 94 7.47 -17.81 38.82
C ASN A 94 7.87 -17.06 40.10
N GLU A 95 9.16 -16.77 40.29
CA GLU A 95 9.62 -15.96 41.43
C GLU A 95 9.08 -14.53 41.36
N LEU A 96 9.07 -13.93 40.16
CA LEU A 96 8.52 -12.60 39.95
C LEU A 96 7.01 -12.56 40.20
N ILE A 97 6.27 -13.56 39.71
CA ILE A 97 4.82 -13.72 39.97
C ILE A 97 4.56 -13.84 41.47
N ASN A 98 5.30 -14.71 42.17
CA ASN A 98 5.14 -14.90 43.61
C ASN A 98 5.46 -13.61 44.39
N LYS A 99 6.53 -12.89 44.01
CA LYS A 99 6.88 -11.61 44.62
C LYS A 99 5.74 -10.58 44.44
N MET A 100 5.18 -10.47 43.23
CA MET A 100 4.07 -9.53 42.98
C MET A 100 2.76 -9.95 43.66
N ASN A 101 2.44 -11.24 43.69
CA ASN A 101 1.27 -11.76 44.41
C ASN A 101 1.37 -11.42 45.90
N ASN A 102 2.52 -11.64 46.52
CA ASN A 102 2.75 -11.30 47.93
C ASN A 102 2.67 -9.79 48.15
N PHE A 103 3.33 -8.99 47.30
CA PHE A 103 3.28 -7.53 47.40
C PHE A 103 1.84 -6.99 47.33
N ILE A 104 1.06 -7.44 46.36
CA ILE A 104 -0.34 -7.01 46.19
C ILE A 104 -1.20 -7.49 47.37
N LYS A 105 -1.01 -8.73 47.82
CA LYS A 105 -1.73 -9.26 48.96
C LYS A 105 -1.39 -8.50 50.26
N ASP A 106 -0.13 -8.18 50.49
CA ASP A 106 0.32 -7.52 51.72
C ASP A 106 -0.03 -6.03 51.76
N LYS A 107 -0.05 -5.35 50.61
CA LYS A 107 -0.30 -3.90 50.53
C LYS A 107 -1.75 -3.53 50.23
N LEU A 108 -2.45 -4.36 49.48
CA LEU A 108 -3.81 -4.07 49.02
C LEU A 108 -4.83 -5.09 49.55
N GLU A 109 -4.40 -6.16 50.20
CA GLU A 109 -5.28 -7.23 50.74
C GLU A 109 -6.14 -7.91 49.66
N VAL A 110 -5.67 -7.90 48.41
CA VAL A 110 -6.35 -8.52 47.26
C VAL A 110 -5.57 -9.74 46.77
N GLN A 111 -6.28 -10.82 46.45
CA GLN A 111 -5.71 -11.96 45.74
C GLN A 111 -5.86 -11.76 44.24
N VAL A 112 -4.75 -11.86 43.51
CA VAL A 112 -4.72 -11.71 42.04
C VAL A 112 -4.15 -12.98 41.39
N ASN A 113 -4.57 -13.24 40.15
CA ASN A 113 -4.01 -14.31 39.33
C ASN A 113 -3.14 -13.70 38.22
N ILE A 114 -1.84 -13.64 38.45
CA ILE A 114 -0.87 -13.03 37.54
C ILE A 114 -0.36 -14.07 36.55
N LYS A 115 -0.63 -13.85 35.26
CA LYS A 115 -0.14 -14.72 34.18
C LYS A 115 1.35 -14.49 33.88
N THR A 116 1.76 -13.22 33.80
CA THR A 116 3.11 -12.82 33.41
C THR A 116 3.54 -11.57 34.17
N VAL A 117 4.84 -11.46 34.45
CA VAL A 117 5.47 -10.26 35.02
C VAL A 117 6.67 -9.93 34.17
N GLN A 118 6.83 -8.65 33.84
CA GLN A 118 7.97 -8.16 33.08
C GLN A 118 8.47 -6.85 33.69
N LYS A 119 9.78 -6.74 33.89
CA LYS A 119 10.40 -5.47 34.24
C LYS A 119 10.43 -4.57 33.00
N LEU A 120 9.82 -3.39 33.09
CA LEU A 120 9.76 -2.42 31.99
C LEU A 120 10.97 -1.47 31.96
N GLY A 121 11.64 -1.26 33.10
CA GLY A 121 12.82 -0.40 33.21
C GLY A 121 13.13 -0.05 34.67
N ASP A 122 14.18 0.75 34.90
CA ASP A 122 14.59 1.18 36.25
C ASP A 122 13.89 2.47 36.73
N LYS A 123 13.28 3.24 35.81
CA LYS A 123 12.43 4.40 36.09
C LYS A 123 11.38 4.55 34.99
N THR A 124 10.11 4.50 35.37
CA THR A 124 9.02 5.07 34.54
C THR A 124 8.19 5.96 35.44
N CYS A 125 8.64 7.20 35.60
CA CYS A 125 7.73 8.29 35.89
C CYS A 125 7.02 8.58 34.56
N PHE A 126 5.70 8.43 34.51
CA PHE A 126 4.93 9.08 33.46
C PHE A 126 4.82 10.55 33.86
N GLU A 127 5.49 11.45 33.12
CA GLU A 127 5.16 12.88 33.13
C GLU A 127 3.84 13.11 32.39
#